data_AF-A0A9D5VQH4-F1
#
_entry.id   AF-A0A9D5VQH4-F1
#
_cell.length_a   1.000
_cell.length_b   1.000
_cell.length_c   1.000
_cell.angle_alpha   90.00
_cell.angle_beta   90.00
_cell.angle_gamma   90.00
#
_symmetry.space_group_name_H-M   'P 1'
#
loop_
_entity.id
_entity.type
_entity.pdbx_description
1 polymer ?
#
loop_
_entity_poly.entity_id
_entity_poly.type
_entity_poly.pdbx_seq_one_letter_code
_entity_poly.pdbx_strand_id
1 'polypeptide(L)' 'MNQRIKDMINELKSLGDPKRAENYQRFFKTGKGEYGEGDLFLGIQVPVLRNISKKYREISLEEIADLIASPYHEIRMFSL' A
#
# COMPACT_ATOMS: atom_id res chain seq x y z
N MET A 1 4.12 15.62 -0.53
CA MET A 1 3.10 14.92 -1.34
C MET A 1 2.25 15.83 -2.24
N ASN A 2 2.43 15.71 -3.56
CA ASN A 2 1.66 16.46 -4.57
C ASN A 2 0.23 15.89 -4.79
N GLN A 3 -0.57 16.53 -5.64
CA GLN A 3 -1.96 16.12 -5.89
C GLN A 3 -2.07 14.74 -6.54
N ARG A 4 -1.20 14.43 -7.50
CA ARG A 4 -1.22 13.15 -8.22
C ARG A 4 -1.00 11.95 -7.29
N ILE A 5 -0.09 12.06 -6.33
CA ILE A 5 0.15 11.00 -5.33
C ILE A 5 -1.05 10.84 -4.39
N LYS A 6 -1.72 11.94 -4.02
CA LYS A 6 -2.96 11.87 -3.23
C LYS A 6 -4.04 11.11 -3.99
N ASP A 7 -4.21 11.41 -5.28
CA ASP A 7 -5.21 10.75 -6.14
C ASP A 7 -4.90 9.26 -6.27
N MET A 8 -3.63 8.90 -6.47
CA MET A 8 -3.16 7.52 -6.49
C MET A 8 -3.47 6.78 -5.18
N ILE A 9 -3.15 7.37 -4.02
CA ILE A 9 -3.43 6.76 -2.72
C ILE A 9 -4.93 6.57 -2.52
N ASN A 10 -5.75 7.54 -2.95
CA ASN A 10 -7.21 7.42 -2.89
C ASN A 10 -7.73 6.30 -3.81
N GLU A 11 -7.18 6.16 -5.02
CA GLU A 11 -7.48 5.06 -5.93
C GLU A 11 -7.14 3.70 -5.27
N LEU A 12 -5.95 3.56 -4.69
CA LEU A 12 -5.55 2.35 -3.96
C LEU A 12 -6.50 2.05 -2.78
N LYS A 13 -6.82 3.05 -1.96
CA LYS A 13 -7.77 2.87 -0.84
C LYS A 13 -9.14 2.43 -1.31
N SER A 14 -9.62 2.94 -2.46
CA SER A 14 -10.92 2.56 -3.02
C SER A 14 -10.97 1.12 -3.53
N LEU A 15 -9.82 0.54 -3.87
CA LEU A 15 -9.66 -0.85 -4.31
C LEU A 15 -9.43 -1.82 -3.14
N GLY A 16 -9.31 -1.32 -1.92
CA GLY A 16 -9.09 -2.12 -0.73
C GLY A 16 -10.28 -3.02 -0.40
N ASP A 17 -9.98 -4.21 0.13
CA ASP A 17 -10.97 -5.17 0.62
C ASP A 17 -10.69 -5.44 2.11
N PRO A 18 -11.56 -4.97 3.02
CA PRO A 18 -11.37 -5.13 4.46
C PRO A 18 -11.23 -6.59 4.92
N LYS A 19 -11.94 -7.54 4.28
CA LYS A 19 -11.86 -8.97 4.64
C LYS A 19 -10.50 -9.55 4.27
N ARG A 20 -9.96 -9.13 3.12
CA ARG A 20 -8.61 -9.54 2.70
C ARG A 20 -7.54 -8.88 3.54
N ALA A 21 -7.71 -7.60 3.86
CA ALA A 21 -6.82 -6.88 4.76
C ALA A 21 -6.70 -7.58 6.11
N GLU A 22 -7.82 -8.00 6.70
CA GLU A 22 -7.83 -8.75 7.96
C GLU A 22 -7.09 -10.09 7.82
N ASN A 23 -7.33 -10.84 6.74
CA ASN A 23 -6.63 -12.10 6.49
C ASN A 23 -5.11 -11.89 6.35
N TYR A 24 -4.68 -10.80 5.69
CA TYR A 24 -3.27 -10.45 5.58
C TYR A 24 -2.67 -10.05 6.93
N GLN A 25 -3.35 -9.21 7.70
CA GLN A 25 -2.92 -8.84 9.05
C GLN A 25 -2.71 -10.05 9.97
N ARG A 26 -3.59 -11.06 9.88
CA ARG A 26 -3.45 -12.33 10.60
C ARG A 26 -2.28 -13.16 10.09
N PHE A 27 -2.14 -13.29 8.77
CA PHE A 27 -1.06 -14.06 8.15
C PHE A 27 0.32 -13.48 8.47
N PHE A 28 0.47 -12.16 8.38
CA PHE A 28 1.71 -11.44 8.66
C PHE A 28 1.96 -11.20 10.15
N LYS A 29 1.02 -11.58 11.03
CA LYS A 29 1.13 -11.44 12.49
C LYS A 29 1.43 -10.00 12.89
N THR A 30 0.45 -9.14 12.66
CA THR A 30 0.58 -7.67 12.86
C THR A 30 0.17 -7.20 14.25
N GLY A 31 -0.13 -8.12 15.17
CA GLY A 31 -0.46 -7.82 16.55
C GLY A 31 0.73 -7.28 17.33
N LYS A 32 0.44 -6.72 18.52
CA LYS A 32 1.46 -6.23 19.44
C LYS A 32 2.39 -7.38 19.89
N GLY A 33 3.69 -7.18 19.80
CA GLY A 33 4.73 -8.17 20.12
C GLY A 33 4.93 -9.23 19.04
N GLU A 34 4.28 -9.11 17.90
CA GLU A 34 4.43 -10.04 16.78
C GLU A 34 5.40 -9.51 15.71
N TYR A 35 5.73 -10.37 14.74
CA TYR A 35 6.73 -10.08 13.71
C TYR A 35 6.39 -8.84 12.86
N GLY A 36 5.12 -8.68 12.48
CA GLY A 36 4.64 -7.58 11.66
C GLY A 36 3.98 -6.47 12.47
N GLU A 37 4.32 -6.31 13.76
CA GLU A 37 3.67 -5.33 14.63
C GLU A 37 3.55 -3.95 13.97
N GLY A 38 2.32 -3.43 13.88
CA GLY A 38 2.04 -2.10 13.35
C GLY A 38 1.83 -2.02 11.82
N ASP A 39 2.05 -3.12 11.08
CA ASP A 39 1.76 -3.13 9.64
C ASP A 39 0.26 -3.10 9.35
N LEU A 40 -0.14 -2.23 8.43
CA LEU A 40 -1.51 -2.11 7.95
C LEU A 40 -1.64 -2.64 6.53
N PHE A 41 -2.79 -3.19 6.20
CA PHE A 41 -3.09 -3.71 4.87
C PHE A 41 -4.37 -3.08 4.32
N LEU A 42 -4.38 -2.82 3.02
CA LEU A 42 -5.57 -2.42 2.26
C LEU A 42 -6.32 -3.63 1.70
N GLY A 43 -5.67 -4.79 1.58
CA GLY A 43 -6.28 -6.01 1.05
C GLY A 43 -6.21 -6.13 -0.48
N ILE A 44 -5.30 -5.42 -1.13
CA ILE A 44 -5.20 -5.35 -2.60
C ILE A 44 -4.30 -6.48 -3.12
N GLN A 45 -4.68 -7.12 -4.22
CA GLN A 45 -3.84 -8.16 -4.83
C GLN A 45 -2.66 -7.54 -5.59
N VAL A 46 -1.52 -8.21 -5.55
CA VAL A 46 -0.32 -7.82 -6.31
C VAL A 46 -0.60 -7.60 -7.82
N PRO A 47 -1.38 -8.45 -8.53
CA PRO A 47 -1.69 -8.19 -9.93
C PRO A 47 -2.48 -6.88 -10.15
N VAL A 48 -3.38 -6.52 -9.23
CA VAL A 48 -4.13 -5.26 -9.29
C VAL A 48 -3.19 -4.08 -9.05
N LEU A 49 -2.33 -4.18 -8.03
CA LEU A 49 -1.33 -3.16 -7.71
C LEU A 49 -0.40 -2.87 -8.90
N ARG A 50 0.12 -3.94 -9.52
CA ARG A 50 0.96 -3.87 -10.74
C ARG A 50 0.22 -3.31 -11.96
N ASN A 51 -1.10 -3.41 -12.01
CA ASN A 51 -1.87 -2.81 -13.09
C ASN A 51 -1.99 -1.29 -12.88
N ILE A 52 -2.24 -0.85 -11.64
CA ILE A 52 -2.32 0.57 -11.29
C ILE A 52 -0.94 1.24 -11.44
N SER A 53 0.16 0.57 -11.07
CA SER A 53 1.51 1.16 -11.18
C SER A 53 1.89 1.58 -12.61
N LYS A 54 1.32 0.92 -13.62
CA LYS A 54 1.49 1.32 -15.03
C LYS A 54 0.93 2.71 -15.34
N LYS A 55 -0.08 3.20 -14.59
CA LYS A 55 -0.65 4.55 -14.75
C LYS A 55 0.23 5.63 -14.12
N TYR A 56 1.09 5.28 -13.16
CA TYR A 56 1.89 6.22 -12.36
C TYR A 56 3.40 5.99 -12.54
N ARG A 57 3.84 5.57 -13.74
CA ARG A 57 5.26 5.25 -14.02
C ARG A 57 6.24 6.40 -13.81
N GLU A 58 5.79 7.63 -13.98
CA GLU A 58 6.61 8.84 -13.87
C GLU A 58 6.60 9.37 -12.43
N ILE A 59 6.99 8.53 -11.47
CA ILE A 59 7.08 8.90 -10.07
C ILE A 59 8.53 9.32 -9.75
N SER A 60 8.72 10.41 -9.02
CA SER A 60 10.05 10.88 -8.63
C SER A 60 10.60 10.09 -7.44
N LEU A 61 11.91 10.18 -7.19
CA LEU A 61 12.52 9.54 -6.03
C LEU A 61 12.03 10.15 -4.71
N GLU A 62 11.74 11.45 -4.70
CA GLU A 62 11.17 12.14 -3.54
C GLU A 62 9.76 11.63 -3.24
N GLU A 63 8.95 11.37 -4.27
CA GLU A 63 7.62 10.79 -4.12
C GLU A 63 7.68 9.33 -3.65
N ILE A 64 8.64 8.54 -4.14
CA ILE A 64 8.90 7.18 -3.66
C ILE A 64 9.23 7.19 -2.16
N ALA A 65 10.06 8.13 -1.71
CA ALA A 65 10.40 8.27 -0.29
C ALA A 65 9.15 8.55 0.57
N ASP A 66 8.24 9.42 0.11
CA ASP A 66 6.95 9.68 0.76
C ASP A 66 6.10 8.39 0.85
N LEU A 67 6.10 7.55 -0.18
CA LEU A 67 5.30 6.31 -0.25
C LEU A 67 5.85 5.16 0.61
N ILE A 68 7.17 4.98 0.64
CA ILE A 68 7.83 3.95 1.46
C ILE A 68 7.60 4.18 2.95
N ALA A 69 7.43 5.43 3.38
CA ALA A 69 7.13 5.78 4.77
C ALA A 69 5.68 5.44 5.20
N SER A 70 4.83 4.97 4.28
CA SER A 70 3.43 4.65 4.58
C SER A 70 3.28 3.45 5.53
N PRO A 71 2.33 3.50 6.49
CA PRO A 71 2.02 2.34 7.33
C PRO A 71 1.33 1.21 6.55
N TYR A 72 0.78 1.50 5.37
CA TYR A 72 0.09 0.50 4.54
C TYR A 72 1.06 -0.26 3.63
N HIS A 73 1.04 -1.58 3.75
CA HIS A 73 1.89 -2.48 2.99
C HIS A 73 1.76 -2.29 1.48
N GLU A 74 0.54 -2.21 0.93
CA GLU A 74 0.34 -2.07 -0.50
C GLU A 74 0.78 -0.71 -1.05
N ILE A 75 0.78 0.34 -0.23
CA ILE A 75 1.31 1.66 -0.63
C ILE A 75 2.85 1.59 -0.72
N ARG A 76 3.51 0.96 0.25
CA ARG A 76 4.97 0.73 0.18
C ARG A 76 5.34 -0.17 -1.00
N MET A 77 4.58 -1.24 -1.21
CA MET A 77 4.81 -2.16 -2.32
C MET A 77 4.58 -1.48 -3.68
N PHE A 78 3.72 -0.46 -3.76
CA PHE A 78 3.51 0.32 -4.98
C PHE A 78 4.76 1.11 -5.40
N SER A 79 5.59 1.51 -4.43
CA SER A 79 6.80 2.28 -4.66
C SER A 79 8.06 1.46 -5.00
N LEU A 80 7.93 0.11 -5.07
CA LEU A 80 9.00 -0.84 -5.38
C LEU A 80 8.82 -1.47 -6.77
#